data_AF-A0A507E3C5-F1
#
_entry.id   AF-A0A507E3C5-F1
#
_cell.length_a   1.000
_cell.length_b   1.000
_cell.length_c   1.000
_cell.angle_alpha   90.00
_cell.angle_beta   90.00
_cell.angle_gamma   90.00
#
_symmetry.space_group_name_H-M   'P 1'
#
loop_
_entity.id
_entity.type
_entity.pdbx_description
1 polymer ?
#
loop_
_entity_poly.entity_id
_entity_poly.type
_entity_poly.pdbx_seq_one_letter_code
_entity_poly.pdbx_strand_id
1 'polypeptide(L)'
;MLTLTTELASDMVQPPIQPAVNIDRIMIYTHQQSTLLLTEDVPSGTLTVSICESEKSRPSIIRKSSSAIQSFFSNSKVSPSRLIYITAGLAFDPASPKPFGGPKTHPGYVEYDGTTVASLLQYLVESSFKRYWACRGREALDFVASCVNRARKLHYAGNADILNELMLKGMKKAGHIAWNKSATIPEALQHRQEVQSDEQTNEVQFTPRLSRIKHVFKK
;
A
#
# COMPACT_ATOMS: atom_id res chain seq x y z
N MET A 1 54.31 47.42 49.88
CA MET A 1 53.58 46.30 50.51
C MET A 1 52.46 45.88 49.58
N LEU A 2 52.42 44.59 49.21
CA LEU A 2 51.24 43.71 49.02
C LEU A 2 50.00 44.34 48.33
N THR A 3 49.43 43.86 47.23
CA THR A 3 49.26 42.46 46.76
C THR A 3 48.71 42.44 45.32
N LEU A 4 49.09 41.41 44.57
CA LEU A 4 48.52 40.92 43.30
C LEU A 4 47.17 40.19 43.51
N THR A 5 46.33 40.14 42.47
CA THR A 5 45.65 38.94 41.86
C THR A 5 44.76 39.42 40.69
N THR A 6 45.06 39.21 39.40
CA THR A 6 44.99 38.01 38.53
C THR A 6 43.57 37.46 38.27
N GLU A 7 43.03 37.73 37.06
CA GLU A 7 42.09 36.86 36.31
C GLU A 7 42.43 37.02 34.81
N LEU A 8 43.04 36.01 34.17
CA LEU A 8 42.47 34.82 33.50
C LEU A 8 42.01 35.10 32.05
N ALA A 9 42.89 34.71 31.13
CA ALA A 9 42.65 34.61 29.70
C ALA A 9 41.73 33.44 29.35
N SER A 10 40.90 33.59 28.32
CA SER A 10 40.44 32.46 27.50
C SER A 10 40.07 32.96 26.10
N ASP A 11 41.07 32.96 25.21
CA ASP A 11 40.86 33.01 23.77
C ASP A 11 40.41 31.62 23.31
N MET A 12 39.16 31.50 22.87
CA MET A 12 38.68 30.35 22.13
C MET A 12 38.32 30.78 20.70
N VAL A 13 39.28 30.59 19.81
CA VAL A 13 39.13 30.70 18.35
C VAL A 13 38.16 29.60 17.88
N GLN A 14 37.02 30.00 17.33
CA GLN A 14 36.09 29.12 16.64
C GLN A 14 36.74 28.58 15.34
N PRO A 15 36.66 27.27 15.05
CA PRO A 15 37.08 26.75 13.75
C PRO A 15 36.04 27.14 12.68
N PRO A 16 36.48 27.43 11.44
CA PRO A 16 35.58 27.72 10.34
C PRO A 16 34.80 26.45 9.97
N ILE A 17 33.48 26.48 10.15
CA ILE A 17 32.57 25.44 9.66
C ILE A 17 32.56 25.55 8.14
N GLN A 18 33.33 24.68 7.49
CA GLN A 18 33.32 24.55 6.04
C GLN A 18 31.89 24.19 5.57
N PRO A 19 31.35 24.85 4.53
CA PRO A 19 30.11 24.40 3.94
C PRO A 19 30.35 23.03 3.31
N ALA A 20 29.68 22.01 3.85
CA ALA A 20 29.62 20.70 3.23
C ALA A 20 29.00 20.87 1.84
N VAL A 21 29.85 20.87 0.81
CA VAL A 21 29.43 20.81 -0.58
C VAL A 21 28.73 19.47 -0.76
N ASN A 22 27.41 19.49 -0.67
CA ASN A 22 26.57 18.35 -0.98
C ASN A 22 26.68 18.14 -2.49
N ILE A 23 27.58 17.24 -2.89
CA ILE A 23 27.72 16.81 -4.27
C ILE A 23 26.42 16.09 -4.62
N ASP A 24 25.50 16.80 -5.25
CA ASP A 24 24.34 16.24 -5.91
C ASP A 24 24.83 15.18 -6.91
N ARG A 25 24.82 13.92 -6.47
CA ARG A 25 25.17 12.79 -7.30
C ARG A 25 24.09 12.65 -8.36
N ILE A 26 24.38 13.13 -9.57
CA ILE A 26 23.57 12.86 -10.75
C ILE A 26 23.66 11.35 -11.02
N MET A 27 22.63 10.61 -10.60
CA MET A 27 22.49 9.20 -10.96
C MET A 27 22.02 9.08 -12.40
N ILE A 28 22.96 8.80 -13.30
CA ILE A 28 22.66 8.43 -14.68
C ILE A 28 22.29 6.95 -14.69
N TYR A 29 21.05 6.67 -15.05
CA TYR A 29 20.58 5.30 -15.14
C TYR A 29 20.70 4.79 -16.58
N THR A 30 21.48 3.74 -16.76
CA THR A 30 21.81 3.15 -18.07
C THR A 30 20.75 2.19 -18.61
N HIS A 31 19.90 1.63 -17.74
CA HIS A 31 18.90 0.64 -18.13
C HIS A 31 17.51 1.25 -18.30
N GLN A 32 16.76 0.76 -19.29
CA GLN A 32 15.35 1.07 -19.44
C GLN A 32 14.57 0.50 -18.25
N GLN A 33 13.69 1.30 -17.68
CA GLN A 33 12.85 0.89 -16.57
C GLN A 33 11.81 -0.13 -17.05
N SER A 34 11.68 -1.25 -16.34
CA SER A 34 10.66 -2.26 -16.64
C SER A 34 9.26 -1.64 -16.59
N THR A 35 8.37 -2.06 -17.49
CA THR A 35 6.96 -1.75 -17.33
C THR A 35 6.39 -2.65 -16.24
N LEU A 36 5.74 -2.06 -15.25
CA LEU A 36 5.05 -2.78 -14.16
C LEU A 36 3.54 -2.60 -14.27
N LEU A 37 2.79 -3.58 -13.76
CA LEU A 37 1.34 -3.57 -13.69
C LEU A 37 0.86 -4.16 -12.36
N LEU A 38 -0.25 -3.64 -11.81
CA LEU A 38 -0.97 -4.33 -10.75
C LEU A 38 -1.87 -5.41 -11.35
N THR A 39 -1.73 -6.64 -10.86
CA THR A 39 -2.45 -7.82 -11.37
C THR A 39 -2.93 -8.68 -10.22
N GLU A 40 -4.12 -9.27 -10.38
CA GLU A 40 -4.60 -10.31 -9.47
C GLU A 40 -3.86 -11.63 -9.77
N ASP A 41 -3.19 -12.17 -8.78
CA ASP A 41 -2.63 -13.51 -8.78
C ASP A 41 -3.71 -14.47 -8.27
N VAL A 42 -4.46 -15.04 -9.21
CA VAL A 42 -5.64 -15.90 -8.94
C VAL A 42 -5.32 -17.06 -7.99
N PRO A 43 -4.21 -17.81 -8.14
CA PRO A 43 -3.87 -18.90 -7.23
C PRO A 43 -3.66 -18.47 -5.77
N SER A 44 -3.04 -17.30 -5.53
CA SER A 44 -2.82 -16.81 -4.17
C SER A 44 -3.97 -15.97 -3.63
N GLY A 45 -4.89 -15.54 -4.51
CA GLY A 45 -5.95 -14.60 -4.15
C GLY A 45 -5.42 -13.23 -3.73
N THR A 46 -4.25 -12.83 -4.24
CA THR A 46 -3.59 -11.56 -3.88
C THR A 46 -3.37 -10.66 -5.09
N LEU A 47 -3.38 -9.35 -4.86
CA LEU A 47 -2.92 -8.37 -5.84
C LEU A 47 -1.39 -8.23 -5.74
N THR A 48 -0.71 -8.37 -6.87
CA THR A 48 0.75 -8.29 -6.97
C THR A 48 1.18 -7.25 -8.00
N VAL A 49 2.43 -6.80 -7.92
CA VAL A 49 3.06 -5.95 -8.93
C VAL A 49 3.91 -6.85 -9.83
N SER A 50 3.51 -6.99 -11.08
CA SER A 50 4.13 -7.87 -12.09
C SER A 50 4.77 -7.06 -13.23
N ILE A 51 5.73 -7.67 -13.91
CA ILE A 51 6.35 -7.09 -15.11
C ILE A 51 5.40 -7.32 -16.30
N CYS A 52 5.18 -6.30 -17.11
CA CYS A 52 4.30 -6.37 -18.28
C CYS A 52 5.01 -5.86 -19.53
N GLU A 53 5.42 -6.76 -20.43
CA GLU A 53 6.17 -6.39 -21.63
C GLU A 53 5.29 -5.81 -22.77
N SER A 54 3.99 -6.09 -22.72
CA SER A 54 3.05 -5.70 -23.78
C SER A 54 2.55 -4.27 -23.65
N GLU A 55 2.52 -3.71 -22.44
CA GLU A 55 1.97 -2.39 -22.19
C GLU A 55 3.04 -1.31 -22.28
N LYS A 56 2.80 -0.28 -23.11
CA LYS A 56 3.79 0.79 -23.34
C LYS A 56 3.29 2.18 -22.95
N SER A 57 1.99 2.34 -22.80
CA SER A 57 1.37 3.65 -22.55
C SER A 57 1.07 3.85 -21.06
N ARG A 58 1.56 4.96 -20.49
CA ARG A 58 1.32 5.34 -19.07
C ARG A 58 -0.18 5.37 -18.71
N PRO A 59 -1.07 6.04 -19.47
CA PRO A 59 -2.51 5.97 -19.24
C PRO A 59 -3.08 4.54 -19.21
N SER A 60 -2.59 3.67 -20.10
CA SER A 60 -3.09 2.30 -20.20
C SER A 60 -2.63 1.43 -19.02
N ILE A 61 -1.39 1.61 -18.55
CA ILE A 61 -0.85 0.98 -17.33
C ILE A 61 -1.71 1.35 -16.11
N ILE A 62 -1.99 2.65 -15.94
CA ILE A 62 -2.81 3.16 -14.84
C ILE A 62 -4.22 2.56 -14.93
N ARG A 63 -4.87 2.66 -16.10
CA ARG A 63 -6.22 2.13 -16.31
C ARG A 63 -6.30 0.63 -16.01
N LYS A 64 -5.41 -0.18 -16.57
CA LYS A 64 -5.38 -1.64 -16.35
C LYS A 64 -5.15 -1.99 -14.88
N SER A 65 -4.24 -1.27 -14.21
CA SER A 65 -3.96 -1.48 -12.78
C SER A 65 -5.15 -1.09 -11.90
N SER A 66 -5.84 0.02 -12.21
CA SER A 66 -7.07 0.41 -11.52
C SER A 66 -8.19 -0.61 -11.75
N SER A 67 -8.35 -1.11 -12.97
CA SER A 67 -9.32 -2.18 -13.28
C SER A 67 -9.00 -3.47 -12.53
N ALA A 68 -7.73 -3.86 -12.41
CA ALA A 68 -7.33 -5.04 -11.64
C ALA A 68 -7.76 -4.93 -10.16
N ILE A 69 -7.57 -3.76 -9.53
CA ILE A 69 -8.05 -3.51 -8.16
C ILE A 69 -9.58 -3.59 -8.07
N GLN A 70 -10.30 -2.99 -9.04
CA GLN A 70 -11.77 -3.05 -9.06
C GLN A 70 -12.27 -4.48 -9.20
N SER A 71 -11.71 -5.26 -10.11
CA SER A 71 -12.04 -6.68 -10.29
C SER A 71 -11.75 -7.47 -9.02
N PHE A 72 -10.56 -7.27 -8.42
CA PHE A 72 -10.16 -7.92 -7.16
C PHE A 72 -11.16 -7.69 -6.02
N PHE A 73 -11.72 -6.48 -5.91
CA PHE A 73 -12.74 -6.12 -4.93
C PHE A 73 -14.16 -6.54 -5.29
N SER A 74 -14.46 -6.73 -6.58
CA SER A 74 -15.79 -7.15 -7.05
C SER A 74 -16.14 -8.58 -6.64
N ASN A 75 -15.16 -9.37 -6.22
CA ASN A 75 -15.34 -10.72 -5.69
C ASN A 75 -15.94 -10.76 -4.25
N SER A 76 -16.27 -9.59 -3.68
CA SER A 76 -16.86 -9.46 -2.35
C SER A 76 -18.37 -9.14 -2.42
N LYS A 77 -19.11 -9.43 -1.35
CA LYS A 77 -20.54 -9.10 -1.15
C LYS A 77 -20.79 -7.63 -0.82
N VAL A 78 -19.73 -6.83 -0.67
CA VAL A 78 -19.82 -5.38 -0.42
C VAL A 78 -19.45 -4.59 -1.67
N SER A 79 -19.86 -3.31 -1.70
CA SER A 79 -19.45 -2.42 -2.78
C SER A 79 -17.91 -2.31 -2.84
N PRO A 80 -17.29 -2.40 -4.04
CA PRO A 80 -15.86 -2.12 -4.20
C PRO A 80 -15.46 -0.75 -3.65
N SER A 81 -16.41 0.20 -3.63
CA SER A 81 -16.18 1.54 -3.06
C SER A 81 -15.84 1.49 -1.57
N ARG A 82 -16.46 0.58 -0.81
CA ARG A 82 -16.16 0.40 0.62
C ARG A 82 -14.69 -0.03 0.78
N LEU A 83 -14.25 -1.00 -0.01
CA LEU A 83 -12.88 -1.50 0.05
C LEU A 83 -11.86 -0.46 -0.42
N ILE A 84 -12.19 0.36 -1.42
CA ILE A 84 -11.34 1.49 -1.85
C ILE A 84 -11.16 2.51 -0.72
N TYR A 85 -12.24 2.87 -0.01
CA TYR A 85 -12.13 3.75 1.15
C TYR A 85 -11.30 3.14 2.28
N ILE A 86 -11.44 1.85 2.56
CA ILE A 86 -10.60 1.15 3.55
C ILE A 86 -9.13 1.18 3.11
N THR A 87 -8.84 0.92 1.83
CA THR A 87 -7.49 1.04 1.26
C THR A 87 -6.94 2.45 1.45
N ALA A 88 -7.74 3.50 1.20
CA ALA A 88 -7.32 4.88 1.46
C ALA A 88 -7.08 5.13 2.96
N GLY A 89 -7.92 4.61 3.86
CA GLY A 89 -7.71 4.72 5.31
C GLY A 89 -6.43 4.05 5.81
N LEU A 90 -6.00 2.97 5.14
CA LEU A 90 -4.73 2.30 5.37
C LEU A 90 -3.54 3.05 4.74
N ALA A 91 -3.71 3.59 3.54
CA ALA A 91 -2.64 4.24 2.79
C ALA A 91 -2.36 5.67 3.24
N PHE A 92 -3.39 6.43 3.63
CA PHE A 92 -3.30 7.84 3.99
C PHE A 92 -2.92 8.02 5.46
N ASP A 93 -1.72 7.59 5.79
CA ASP A 93 -1.12 7.70 7.11
C ASP A 93 0.18 8.50 7.08
N PRO A 94 0.47 9.37 8.07
CA PRO A 94 1.75 10.08 8.14
C PRO A 94 2.98 9.16 8.05
N ALA A 95 2.88 7.93 8.56
CA ALA A 95 3.97 6.96 8.52
C ALA A 95 4.09 6.19 7.20
N SER A 96 3.17 6.39 6.25
CA SER A 96 3.19 5.72 4.95
C SER A 96 4.35 6.22 4.07
N PRO A 97 4.79 5.44 3.07
CA PRO A 97 5.75 5.93 2.10
C PRO A 97 5.16 7.07 1.26
N LYS A 98 6.02 7.95 0.75
CA LYS A 98 5.61 8.91 -0.30
C LYS A 98 5.09 8.12 -1.52
N PRO A 99 4.02 8.57 -2.19
CA PRO A 99 3.34 9.86 -2.02
C PRO A 99 2.18 9.85 -1.01
N PHE A 100 1.99 8.81 -0.21
CA PHE A 100 0.83 8.70 0.68
C PHE A 100 1.10 9.20 2.10
N GLY A 101 2.32 9.04 2.61
CA GLY A 101 2.68 9.61 3.90
C GLY A 101 3.41 10.94 3.80
N GLY A 102 3.85 11.41 4.96
CA GLY A 102 4.44 12.75 5.12
C GLY A 102 4.13 13.33 6.50
N PRO A 103 4.65 14.52 6.80
CA PRO A 103 4.34 15.21 8.06
C PRO A 103 2.83 15.35 8.26
N LYS A 104 2.36 15.32 9.51
CA LYS A 104 0.93 15.49 9.83
C LYS A 104 0.33 16.79 9.29
N THR A 105 1.15 17.82 9.15
CA THR A 105 0.78 19.16 8.64
C THR A 105 0.70 19.22 7.12
N HIS A 106 1.44 18.36 6.42
CA HIS A 106 1.49 18.32 4.95
C HIS A 106 1.65 16.87 4.47
N PRO A 107 0.61 16.04 4.64
CA PRO A 107 0.66 14.65 4.22
C PRO A 107 0.79 14.55 2.69
N GLY A 108 1.36 13.46 2.19
CA GLY A 108 1.60 13.32 0.75
C GLY A 108 0.32 13.29 -0.11
N TYR A 109 -0.82 12.84 0.44
CA TYR A 109 -2.12 12.87 -0.24
C TYR A 109 -2.81 14.24 -0.24
N VAL A 110 -2.14 15.31 0.18
CA VAL A 110 -2.74 16.66 0.13
C VAL A 110 -3.01 17.12 -1.31
N GLU A 111 -2.30 16.56 -2.29
CA GLU A 111 -2.50 16.83 -3.71
C GLU A 111 -3.76 16.18 -4.29
N TYR A 112 -4.45 15.33 -3.53
CA TYR A 112 -5.72 14.74 -3.96
C TYR A 112 -6.88 15.73 -3.76
N ASP A 113 -7.55 16.09 -4.86
CA ASP A 113 -8.68 17.03 -4.90
C ASP A 113 -9.97 16.41 -5.52
N GLY A 114 -9.94 15.12 -5.81
CA GLY A 114 -11.07 14.41 -6.42
C GLY A 114 -12.27 14.30 -5.48
N THR A 115 -13.46 14.19 -6.07
CA THR A 115 -14.74 14.11 -5.32
C THR A 115 -15.41 12.75 -5.41
N THR A 116 -14.81 11.80 -6.14
CA THR A 116 -15.41 10.49 -6.42
C THR A 116 -14.51 9.34 -5.96
N VAL A 117 -15.10 8.20 -5.68
CA VAL A 117 -14.33 6.99 -5.34
C VAL A 117 -13.47 6.51 -6.51
N ALA A 118 -13.93 6.70 -7.74
CA ALA A 118 -13.16 6.38 -8.94
C ALA A 118 -11.91 7.25 -9.06
N SER A 119 -12.02 8.57 -8.83
CA SER A 119 -10.87 9.48 -8.81
C SER A 119 -9.91 9.16 -7.66
N LEU A 120 -10.42 8.73 -6.50
CA LEU A 120 -9.58 8.29 -5.38
C LEU A 120 -8.75 7.06 -5.74
N LEU A 121 -9.37 6.04 -6.33
CA LEU A 121 -8.64 4.85 -6.80
C LEU A 121 -7.61 5.22 -7.87
N GLN A 122 -8.00 6.07 -8.84
CA GLN A 122 -7.09 6.54 -9.87
C GLN A 122 -5.90 7.27 -9.24
N TYR A 123 -6.13 8.16 -8.28
CA TYR A 123 -5.07 8.88 -7.58
C TYR A 123 -4.09 7.93 -6.86
N LEU A 124 -4.60 6.92 -6.14
CA LEU A 124 -3.76 5.92 -5.47
C LEU A 124 -2.83 5.20 -6.46
N VAL A 125 -3.37 4.79 -7.60
CA VAL A 125 -2.59 4.08 -8.64
C VAL A 125 -1.63 5.02 -9.35
N GLU A 126 -2.14 6.15 -9.84
CA GLU A 126 -1.39 7.14 -10.62
C GLU A 126 -0.22 7.72 -9.82
N SER A 127 -0.45 8.07 -8.55
CA SER A 127 0.60 8.63 -7.69
C SER A 127 1.71 7.60 -7.41
N SER A 128 1.36 6.32 -7.22
CA SER A 128 2.36 5.24 -7.11
C SER A 128 3.19 5.09 -8.38
N PHE A 129 2.55 5.11 -9.55
CA PHE A 129 3.27 5.00 -10.82
C PHE A 129 4.11 6.25 -11.14
N LYS A 130 3.61 7.46 -10.82
CA LYS A 130 4.40 8.69 -10.90
C LYS A 130 5.67 8.58 -10.06
N ARG A 131 5.56 8.08 -8.82
CA ARG A 131 6.72 7.84 -7.95
C ARG A 131 7.67 6.80 -8.54
N TYR A 132 7.14 5.70 -9.06
CA TYR A 132 7.92 4.67 -9.74
C TYR A 132 8.71 5.25 -10.91
N TRP A 133 8.07 5.98 -11.82
CA TRP A 133 8.73 6.55 -12.99
C TRP A 133 9.72 7.67 -12.63
N ALA A 134 9.45 8.45 -11.58
CA ALA A 134 10.33 9.54 -11.16
C ALA A 134 11.56 9.06 -10.39
N CYS A 135 11.41 8.05 -9.52
CA CYS A 135 12.44 7.65 -8.56
C CYS A 135 13.00 6.24 -8.78
N ARG A 136 12.47 5.50 -9.76
CA ARG A 136 12.83 4.11 -10.10
C ARG A 136 12.63 3.07 -8.99
N GLY A 137 12.01 3.46 -7.88
CA GLY A 137 11.65 2.58 -6.77
C GLY A 137 10.21 2.08 -6.86
N ARG A 138 10.00 0.80 -6.54
CA ARG A 138 8.68 0.14 -6.60
C ARG A 138 7.90 0.20 -5.27
N GLU A 139 8.44 0.87 -4.27
CA GLU A 139 7.95 0.82 -2.88
C GLU A 139 6.53 1.35 -2.76
N ALA A 140 6.18 2.42 -3.49
CA ALA A 140 4.83 2.96 -3.50
C ALA A 140 3.80 2.01 -4.15
N LEU A 141 4.21 1.28 -5.20
CA LEU A 141 3.37 0.29 -5.86
C LEU A 141 3.13 -0.92 -4.94
N ASP A 142 4.19 -1.46 -4.35
CA ASP A 142 4.11 -2.59 -3.43
C ASP A 142 3.31 -2.22 -2.17
N PHE A 143 3.45 -0.98 -1.69
CA PHE A 143 2.66 -0.46 -0.58
C PHE A 143 1.17 -0.40 -0.90
N VAL A 144 0.78 0.15 -2.06
CA VAL A 144 -0.64 0.15 -2.47
C VAL A 144 -1.18 -1.26 -2.63
N ALA A 145 -0.43 -2.17 -3.25
CA ALA A 145 -0.83 -3.58 -3.35
C ALA A 145 -1.03 -4.21 -1.97
N SER A 146 -0.13 -3.94 -1.02
CA SER A 146 -0.26 -4.38 0.37
C SER A 146 -1.51 -3.82 1.06
N CYS A 147 -1.80 -2.52 0.89
CA CYS A 147 -3.02 -1.89 1.43
C CYS A 147 -4.29 -2.50 0.84
N VAL A 148 -4.31 -2.78 -0.47
CA VAL A 148 -5.44 -3.44 -1.16
C VAL A 148 -5.66 -4.86 -0.62
N ASN A 149 -4.59 -5.66 -0.54
CA ASN A 149 -4.64 -7.01 0.02
C ASN A 149 -5.08 -7.00 1.48
N ARG A 150 -4.57 -6.07 2.28
CA ARG A 150 -4.94 -5.93 3.69
C ARG A 150 -6.40 -5.50 3.86
N ALA A 151 -6.90 -4.58 3.02
CA ALA A 151 -8.31 -4.20 3.04
C ALA A 151 -9.22 -5.41 2.79
N ARG A 152 -8.90 -6.23 1.78
CA ARG A 152 -9.63 -7.47 1.49
C ARG A 152 -9.53 -8.46 2.66
N LYS A 153 -8.32 -8.72 3.16
CA LYS A 153 -8.10 -9.63 4.29
C LYS A 153 -8.88 -9.21 5.55
N LEU A 154 -8.87 -7.92 5.90
CA LEU A 154 -9.64 -7.41 7.04
C LEU A 154 -11.14 -7.58 6.83
N HIS A 155 -11.61 -7.41 5.59
CA HIS A 155 -13.02 -7.59 5.26
C HIS A 155 -13.48 -9.03 5.50
N TYR A 156 -12.70 -10.02 5.07
CA TYR A 156 -12.99 -11.44 5.34
C TYR A 156 -12.82 -11.83 6.82
N ALA A 157 -11.94 -11.14 7.56
CA ALA A 157 -11.81 -11.35 9.01
C ALA A 157 -13.06 -10.89 9.80
N GLY A 158 -13.95 -10.08 9.20
CA GLY A 158 -15.28 -9.80 9.73
C GLY A 158 -15.36 -8.82 10.90
N ASN A 159 -14.27 -8.13 11.27
CA ASN A 159 -14.33 -7.11 12.32
C ASN A 159 -14.93 -5.80 11.77
N ALA A 160 -16.26 -5.67 11.89
CA ALA A 160 -17.02 -4.56 11.35
C ALA A 160 -16.58 -3.18 11.90
N ASP A 161 -16.22 -3.11 13.18
CA ASP A 161 -15.84 -1.85 13.84
C ASP A 161 -14.54 -1.30 13.26
N ILE A 162 -13.50 -2.14 13.16
CA ILE A 162 -12.22 -1.76 12.55
C ILE A 162 -12.43 -1.36 11.08
N LEU A 163 -13.26 -2.11 10.34
CA LEU A 163 -13.53 -1.81 8.93
C LEU A 163 -14.28 -0.47 8.77
N ASN A 164 -15.25 -0.18 9.64
CA ASN A 164 -15.99 1.06 9.63
C ASN A 164 -15.09 2.25 10.00
N GLU A 165 -14.23 2.09 11.00
CA GLU A 165 -13.24 3.09 11.38
C GLU A 165 -12.29 3.40 10.22
N LEU A 166 -11.71 2.37 9.60
CA LEU A 166 -10.80 2.54 8.46
C LEU A 166 -11.48 3.17 7.26
N MET A 167 -12.70 2.75 6.94
CA MET A 167 -13.48 3.33 5.86
C MET A 167 -13.75 4.81 6.11
N LEU A 168 -14.24 5.18 7.30
CA LEU A 168 -14.52 6.56 7.67
C LEU A 168 -13.24 7.40 7.68
N LYS A 169 -12.10 6.85 8.16
CA LYS A 169 -10.78 7.48 8.05
C LYS A 169 -10.45 7.78 6.59
N GLY A 170 -10.62 6.81 5.69
CA GLY A 170 -10.40 6.99 4.25
C GLY A 170 -11.28 8.06 3.63
N MET A 171 -12.59 8.04 3.92
CA MET A 171 -13.54 9.06 3.44
C MET A 171 -13.17 10.46 3.92
N LYS A 172 -12.79 10.62 5.19
CA LYS A 172 -12.35 11.89 5.78
C LYS A 172 -11.05 12.39 5.14
N LYS A 173 -10.07 11.51 4.96
CA LYS A 173 -8.77 11.86 4.39
C LYS A 173 -8.85 12.18 2.89
N ALA A 174 -9.78 11.56 2.18
CA ALA A 174 -10.10 11.90 0.80
C ALA A 174 -10.97 13.17 0.67
N GLY A 175 -11.37 13.82 1.77
CA GLY A 175 -12.24 15.00 1.72
C GLY A 175 -13.68 14.72 1.25
N HIS A 176 -14.09 13.46 1.13
CA HIS A 176 -15.44 13.09 0.69
C HIS A 176 -16.48 13.26 1.80
N ILE A 177 -16.04 13.37 3.06
CA ILE A 177 -16.86 13.76 4.21
C ILE A 177 -16.10 14.74 5.10
N ALA A 178 -16.84 15.53 5.89
CA ALA A 178 -16.26 16.50 6.80
C ALA A 178 -15.42 15.83 7.92
N TRP A 179 -14.27 16.41 8.23
CA TRP A 179 -13.35 15.92 9.25
C TRP A 179 -13.94 15.96 10.67
N ASN A 180 -14.62 17.06 11.00
CA ASN A 180 -15.09 17.44 12.34
C ASN A 180 -16.59 17.20 12.58
N LYS A 181 -17.27 16.42 11.74
CA LYS A 181 -18.70 16.12 11.90
C LYS A 181 -18.92 14.64 12.07
N SER A 182 -19.96 14.28 12.83
CA SER A 182 -20.51 12.93 12.83
C SER A 182 -20.93 12.57 11.41
N ALA A 183 -20.58 11.37 10.96
CA ALA A 183 -20.90 10.87 9.63
C ALA A 183 -21.65 9.55 9.77
N THR A 184 -22.80 9.46 9.12
CA THR A 184 -23.56 8.21 9.00
C THR A 184 -23.05 7.45 7.78
N ILE A 185 -22.79 6.16 7.94
CA ILE A 185 -22.38 5.29 6.84
C ILE A 185 -23.59 5.06 5.91
N PRO A 186 -23.50 5.44 4.62
CA PRO A 186 -24.55 5.14 3.65
C PRO A 186 -24.80 3.64 3.53
N GLU A 187 -26.05 3.23 3.29
CA GLU A 187 -26.45 1.83 3.20
C GLU A 187 -25.61 1.02 2.20
N ALA A 188 -25.33 1.60 1.03
CA ALA A 188 -24.51 0.98 -0.01
C ALA A 188 -23.04 0.70 0.42
N LEU A 189 -22.58 1.36 1.49
CA LEU A 189 -21.25 1.21 2.06
C LEU A 189 -21.24 0.45 3.39
N GLN A 190 -22.37 -0.08 3.85
CA GLN A 190 -22.40 -0.84 5.10
C GLN A 190 -21.61 -2.16 4.98
N HIS A 191 -21.03 -2.60 6.10
CA HIS A 191 -20.40 -3.91 6.15
C HIS A 191 -21.44 -5.01 5.96
N ARG A 192 -21.08 -6.04 5.20
CA ARG A 192 -21.82 -7.30 5.11
C ARG A 192 -20.85 -8.41 5.40
N GLN A 193 -21.17 -9.24 6.38
CA GLN A 193 -20.29 -10.33 6.78
C GLN A 193 -20.16 -11.34 5.64
N GLU A 194 -18.92 -11.71 5.35
CA GLU A 194 -18.61 -12.79 4.45
C GLU A 194 -18.17 -14.00 5.24
N VAL A 195 -18.77 -15.14 4.94
CA VAL A 195 -18.23 -16.43 5.37
C VAL A 195 -17.11 -16.71 4.40
N GLN A 196 -15.88 -16.74 4.91
CA GLN A 196 -14.77 -17.28 4.15
C GLN A 196 -15.11 -18.76 3.91
N SER A 197 -15.42 -19.13 2.68
CA SER A 197 -15.59 -20.53 2.32
C SER A 197 -14.22 -21.18 2.48
N ASP A 198 -14.00 -21.85 3.60
CA ASP A 198 -12.85 -22.72 3.87
C ASP A 198 -12.87 -23.96 2.95
N GLU A 199 -13.01 -23.77 1.64
CA GLU A 199 -12.86 -24.84 0.65
C GLU A 199 -11.37 -25.17 0.39
N GLN A 200 -10.46 -24.67 1.24
CA GLN A 200 -9.03 -24.88 1.12
C GLN A 200 -8.34 -25.22 2.43
N THR A 201 -8.97 -26.02 3.31
CA THR A 201 -8.24 -26.67 4.40
C THR A 201 -8.89 -28.00 4.77
N ASN A 202 -8.07 -29.06 4.67
CA ASN A 202 -8.27 -30.41 5.22
C ASN A 202 -8.76 -31.53 4.27
N GLU A 203 -8.30 -31.57 3.02
CA GLU A 203 -8.22 -32.87 2.35
C GLU A 203 -6.90 -33.56 2.74
N VAL A 204 -6.97 -34.48 3.71
CA VAL A 204 -5.84 -35.36 4.05
C VAL A 204 -5.75 -36.42 2.97
N GLN A 205 -4.82 -36.27 2.03
CA GLN A 205 -4.47 -37.35 1.11
C GLN A 205 -3.74 -38.45 1.88
N PHE A 206 -4.44 -39.55 2.17
CA PHE A 206 -3.81 -40.75 2.70
C PHE A 206 -2.97 -41.42 1.61
N THR A 207 -1.68 -41.65 1.90
CA THR A 207 -0.81 -42.44 1.04
C THR A 207 -1.41 -43.84 0.84
N PRO A 208 -1.66 -44.31 -0.40
CA PRO A 208 -2.15 -45.67 -0.61
C PRO A 208 -1.10 -46.66 -0.09
N ARG A 209 -1.50 -47.55 0.82
CA ARG A 209 -0.63 -48.62 1.31
C ARG A 209 -0.28 -49.53 0.14
N LEU A 210 1.02 -49.67 -0.15
CA LEU A 210 1.56 -50.72 -1.00
C LEU A 210 1.06 -52.06 -0.47
N SER A 211 0.07 -52.65 -1.14
CA SER A 211 -0.35 -54.01 -0.89
C SER A 211 0.84 -54.93 -1.14
N ARG A 212 1.38 -55.54 -0.08
CA ARG A 212 2.37 -56.61 -0.18
C ARG A 212 1.77 -57.71 -1.05
N ILE A 213 2.26 -57.82 -2.29
CA ILE A 213 2.06 -58.99 -3.14
C ILE A 213 2.67 -60.16 -2.37
N LYS A 214 1.82 -61.05 -1.84
CA LYS A 214 2.26 -62.33 -1.31
C LYS A 214 2.75 -63.15 -2.51
N HIS A 215 4.06 -63.26 -2.68
CA HIS A 215 4.64 -64.30 -3.52
C HIS A 215 4.23 -65.66 -2.93
N VAL A 216 3.26 -66.31 -3.57
CA VAL A 216 3.01 -67.73 -3.37
C VAL A 216 4.06 -68.46 -4.19
N PHE A 217 5.14 -68.90 -3.54
CA PHE A 217 6.01 -69.92 -4.10
C PHE A 217 5.20 -71.22 -4.23
N LYS A 218 5.12 -71.75 -5.46
CA LYS A 218 4.58 -73.08 -5.74
C LYS A 218 5.72 -74.06 -5.96
N LYS A 219 5.55 -75.21 -5.28
CA LYS A 219 6.32 -76.47 -5.27
C LYS A 219 7.59 -76.48 -4.44
#